data_AF-A0A2K3QLB5-F1
#
_entry.id   AF-A0A2K3QLB5-F1
#
_cell.length_a   1.000
_cell.length_b   1.000
_cell.length_c   1.000
_cell.angle_alpha   90.00
_cell.angle_beta   90.00
_cell.angle_gamma   90.00
#
_symmetry.space_group_name_H-M   'P 1'
#
loop_
_entity.id
_entity.type
_entity.pdbx_description
1 polymer ?
#
loop_
_entity_poly.entity_id
_entity_poly.type
_entity_poly.pdbx_seq_one_letter_code
_entity_poly.pdbx_strand_id
1 'polypeptide(L)'
;MNSTDHPFISLLRPFGGTDGLTHTSPSSVLAYGIGLFFILALLFQHNGNKIKCFDMDGVPMKELCISGASKAAMLFQPYVLSLVAGGLGLADNGDNSGRPLVSKQGEKLAHDEPYIICSGKHREVVLHAAEHVREFFRNDSKDHFKPTGMNFGDYFNRCSHRTTNTCTMESVLGQCVGALNGKQWRVVRSYFDPAYTGNASLAMVPSFQNEVVKWLNMLKNDSLRTGVRRLVVHAPTSCKILLLRVIPQTFYGAAYDDDVGMPPHAVRIWGLTVCQAYEKLVRISQIQGQVLKYVMAGGWQQHQWFNMLPTPSRRQLDLYHRDWQAFNLEMLETAQKKGLAIPAEHIFKGVQPDDAMSMDQYLQTIDEMIFINIDITGSVLAFMLNNLAKHPDFQQKLYEEIVAQKAEEGFDLSSYLARQTTLLHYLCLESVRLRPATWFSVPECTTIDKVIGRYRIPARTPIIIDVRRLNTNALTWGLDGGAFRPERFAGRSPNEYRYGYMRFGVVSGKCLGKHMADVLMKVAMMTVLEQYKIEEIEMNIGVRDGYLAFVKRKEPLEFTTGTQKREGIITG
;
A
#
# COMPACT_ATOMS: atom_id res chain seq x y z
N MET A 1 22.58 25.76 -41.85
CA MET A 1 22.56 24.64 -40.89
C MET A 1 21.12 24.17 -40.78
N ASN A 2 20.85 22.90 -41.12
CA ASN A 2 19.51 22.34 -41.23
C ASN A 2 18.71 22.47 -39.93
N SER A 3 17.49 23.01 -40.04
CA SER A 3 16.60 23.33 -38.91
C SER A 3 15.68 22.18 -38.49
N THR A 4 16.06 20.93 -38.75
CA THR A 4 15.20 19.76 -38.52
C THR A 4 15.44 19.06 -37.17
N ASP A 5 16.49 19.42 -36.43
CA ASP A 5 16.86 18.77 -35.17
C ASP A 5 16.69 19.66 -33.93
N HIS A 6 15.68 20.55 -33.94
CA HIS A 6 15.31 21.30 -32.73
C HIS A 6 14.28 20.49 -31.92
N PRO A 7 14.49 20.26 -30.61
CA PRO A 7 13.59 19.45 -29.75
C PRO A 7 12.14 19.96 -29.63
N PHE A 8 11.86 21.14 -30.19
CA PHE A 8 10.51 21.71 -30.28
C PHE A 8 9.69 21.09 -31.44
N ILE A 9 10.34 20.70 -32.55
CA ILE A 9 9.65 20.16 -33.73
C ILE A 9 9.15 18.72 -33.46
N SER A 10 9.82 17.97 -32.60
CA SER A 10 9.35 16.64 -32.15
C SER A 10 8.08 16.69 -31.30
N LEU A 11 7.79 17.82 -30.64
CA LEU A 11 6.61 17.99 -29.79
C LEU A 11 5.30 18.11 -30.59
N LEU A 12 5.40 18.52 -31.86
CA LEU A 12 4.26 18.81 -32.74
C LEU A 12 3.85 17.62 -33.63
N ARG A 13 4.61 16.52 -33.64
CA ARG A 13 4.32 15.31 -34.43
C ARG A 13 2.92 14.68 -34.23
N PRO A 14 2.24 14.78 -33.06
CA PRO A 14 0.89 14.24 -32.91
C PRO A 14 -0.20 15.01 -33.67
N PHE A 15 0.09 16.21 -34.20
CA PHE A 15 -0.91 17.14 -34.74
C PHE A 15 -0.89 17.28 -36.28
N GLY A 16 -0.19 16.39 -36.99
CA GLY A 16 -0.06 16.46 -38.46
C GLY A 16 1.16 17.28 -38.90
N GLY A 17 1.82 16.81 -39.97
CA GLY A 17 3.14 17.30 -40.42
C GLY A 17 3.22 18.78 -40.78
N THR A 18 4.46 19.25 -40.93
CA THR A 18 4.90 20.65 -41.14
C THR A 18 4.42 21.32 -42.43
N ASP A 19 3.57 20.68 -43.23
CA ASP A 19 3.22 21.13 -44.58
C ASP A 19 2.20 22.29 -44.60
N GLY A 20 1.73 22.75 -43.44
CA GLY A 20 0.77 23.86 -43.31
C GLY A 20 1.36 25.22 -42.90
N LEU A 21 2.67 25.35 -42.67
CA LEU A 21 3.25 26.55 -42.04
C LEU A 21 3.79 27.62 -43.02
N THR A 22 3.74 27.39 -44.34
CA THR A 22 4.29 28.33 -45.33
C THR A 22 3.37 29.50 -45.71
N HIS A 23 2.13 29.53 -45.23
CA HIS A 23 1.21 30.65 -45.42
C HIS A 23 0.49 31.03 -44.12
N THR A 24 1.22 31.56 -43.15
CA THR A 24 0.61 32.18 -41.96
C THR A 24 0.71 33.70 -42.07
N SER A 25 -0.43 34.39 -41.95
CA SER A 25 -0.49 35.85 -42.00
C SER A 25 0.16 36.44 -40.74
N PRO A 26 0.62 37.71 -40.76
CA PRO A 26 1.22 38.37 -39.59
C PRO A 26 0.32 38.28 -38.34
N SER A 27 -1.00 38.29 -38.53
CA SER A 27 -2.01 38.13 -37.49
C SER A 27 -1.98 36.75 -36.83
N SER A 28 -1.70 35.69 -37.61
CA SER A 28 -1.55 34.32 -37.11
C SER A 28 -0.29 34.17 -36.28
N VAL A 29 0.84 34.74 -36.72
CA VAL A 29 2.11 34.74 -35.98
C VAL A 29 1.96 35.49 -34.64
N LEU A 30 1.23 36.60 -34.63
CA LEU A 30 0.91 37.33 -33.41
C LEU A 30 0.00 36.52 -32.47
N ALA A 31 -1.00 35.80 -33.01
CA ALA A 31 -1.87 34.93 -32.22
C ALA A 31 -1.11 33.72 -31.63
N TYR A 32 -0.20 33.11 -32.40
CA TYR A 32 0.68 32.05 -31.89
C TYR A 32 1.71 32.59 -30.90
N GLY A 33 2.24 33.80 -31.11
CA GLY A 33 3.14 34.48 -30.18
C GLY A 33 2.46 34.85 -28.86
N ILE A 34 1.23 35.36 -28.90
CA ILE A 34 0.40 35.65 -27.71
C ILE A 34 -0.01 34.34 -27.03
N GLY A 35 -0.40 33.31 -27.78
CA GLY A 35 -0.70 31.99 -27.24
C GLY A 35 0.50 31.34 -26.56
N LEU A 36 1.69 31.40 -27.18
CA LEU A 36 2.94 30.92 -26.61
C LEU A 36 3.37 31.77 -25.41
N PHE A 37 3.14 33.09 -25.43
CA PHE A 37 3.40 33.97 -24.29
C PHE A 37 2.45 33.71 -23.12
N PHE A 38 1.17 33.39 -23.38
CA PHE A 38 0.24 32.96 -22.32
C PHE A 38 0.58 31.56 -21.79
N ILE A 39 0.99 30.62 -22.66
CA ILE A 39 1.46 29.29 -22.24
C ILE A 39 2.74 29.43 -21.43
N LEU A 40 3.71 30.25 -21.87
CA LEU A 40 4.93 30.53 -21.12
C LEU A 40 4.62 31.32 -19.85
N ALA A 41 3.73 32.30 -19.85
CA ALA A 41 3.33 33.04 -18.65
C ALA A 41 2.54 32.18 -17.65
N LEU A 42 1.80 31.16 -18.11
CA LEU A 42 1.18 30.14 -17.27
C LEU A 42 2.20 29.12 -16.75
N LEU A 43 3.22 28.77 -17.55
CA LEU A 43 4.36 27.95 -17.12
C LEU A 43 5.29 28.73 -16.16
N PHE A 44 5.37 30.05 -16.29
CA PHE A 44 6.16 30.98 -15.47
C PHE A 44 5.36 31.66 -14.36
N GLN A 45 4.06 31.38 -14.22
CA GLN A 45 3.29 31.66 -13.00
C GLN A 45 3.72 30.67 -11.88
N HIS A 46 5.02 30.55 -11.69
CA HIS A 46 5.69 29.74 -10.69
C HIS A 46 5.70 30.47 -9.33
N ASN A 47 4.63 31.19 -9.00
CA ASN A 47 4.34 31.55 -7.61
C ASN A 47 3.56 30.41 -6.99
N GLY A 48 4.26 29.29 -6.80
CA GLY A 48 3.76 28.16 -6.02
C GLY A 48 3.32 28.67 -4.65
N ASN A 49 2.23 28.12 -4.12
CA ASN A 49 1.76 28.34 -2.75
C ASN A 49 2.96 28.30 -1.78
N LYS A 50 3.53 29.46 -1.44
CA LYS A 50 4.60 29.53 -0.45
C LYS A 50 3.94 29.26 0.88
N ILE A 51 4.10 28.05 1.39
CA ILE A 51 3.79 27.75 2.79
C ILE A 51 4.62 28.71 3.63
N LYS A 52 3.95 29.59 4.36
CA LYS A 52 4.56 30.62 5.20
C LYS A 52 4.68 30.09 6.62
N CYS A 53 5.62 29.17 6.84
CA CYS A 53 5.95 28.68 8.18
C CYS A 53 7.16 29.44 8.70
N PHE A 54 6.96 30.23 9.76
CA PHE A 54 8.00 31.03 10.40
C PHE A 54 8.08 30.68 11.88
N ASP A 55 9.27 30.74 12.45
CA ASP A 55 9.40 30.69 13.90
C ASP A 55 8.96 32.00 14.56
N MET A 56 9.05 32.04 15.88
CA MET A 56 8.61 33.21 16.67
C MET A 56 9.43 34.47 16.40
N ASP A 57 10.65 34.32 15.86
CA ASP A 57 11.56 35.41 15.50
C ASP A 57 11.43 35.80 14.01
N GLY A 58 10.52 35.16 13.27
CA GLY A 58 10.28 35.42 11.85
C GLY A 58 11.25 34.71 10.91
N VAL A 59 12.03 33.73 11.40
CA VAL A 59 12.93 32.94 10.56
C VAL A 59 12.12 31.86 9.81
N PRO A 60 12.25 31.76 8.48
CA PRO A 60 11.51 30.77 7.71
C PRO A 60 11.99 29.34 8.02
N MET A 61 11.04 28.41 8.01
CA MET A 61 11.33 26.98 8.10
C MET A 61 12.24 26.53 6.94
N LYS A 62 13.23 25.69 7.24
CA LYS A 62 14.17 25.15 6.24
C LYS A 62 13.42 24.33 5.19
N GLU A 63 13.87 24.40 3.93
CA GLU A 63 13.25 23.70 2.80
C GLU A 63 14.22 22.73 2.13
N LEU A 64 13.73 21.54 1.78
CA LEU A 64 14.40 20.54 0.97
C LEU A 64 13.66 20.37 -0.35
N CYS A 65 14.25 20.86 -1.44
CA CYS A 65 13.70 20.67 -2.79
C CYS A 65 14.26 19.39 -3.40
N ILE A 66 13.37 18.49 -3.80
CA ILE A 66 13.72 17.23 -4.47
C ILE A 66 13.46 17.35 -5.96
N SER A 67 14.50 17.16 -6.76
CA SER A 67 14.44 17.16 -8.22
C SER A 67 14.31 15.72 -8.76
N GLY A 68 13.43 15.50 -9.72
CA GLY A 68 13.43 14.29 -10.56
C GLY A 68 12.71 13.06 -10.02
N ALA A 69 12.17 13.06 -8.80
CA ALA A 69 11.34 11.98 -8.26
C ALA A 69 9.92 12.46 -7.98
N SER A 70 8.91 11.64 -8.31
CA SER A 70 7.52 11.94 -7.97
C SER A 70 7.29 11.75 -6.47
N LYS A 71 6.36 12.53 -5.91
CA LYS A 71 5.93 12.37 -4.52
C LYS A 71 5.45 10.93 -4.22
N ALA A 72 4.73 10.31 -5.16
CA ALA A 72 4.23 8.95 -4.98
C ALA A 72 5.39 7.94 -4.83
N ALA A 73 6.49 8.16 -5.57
CA ALA A 73 7.69 7.34 -5.40
C ALA A 73 8.27 7.49 -3.98
N MET A 74 8.25 8.68 -3.38
CA MET A 74 8.81 8.88 -2.03
C MET A 74 8.04 8.17 -0.93
N LEU A 75 6.73 7.94 -1.11
CA LEU A 75 5.86 7.39 -0.09
C LEU A 75 6.30 5.98 0.33
N PHE A 76 6.59 5.14 -0.66
CA PHE A 76 6.86 3.72 -0.45
C PHE A 76 8.34 3.43 -0.28
N GLN A 77 8.65 2.37 0.46
CA GLN A 77 10.01 1.83 0.49
C GLN A 77 10.45 1.44 -0.94
N PRO A 78 11.74 1.58 -1.32
CA PRO A 78 12.25 1.26 -2.65
C PRO A 78 11.91 -0.17 -3.09
N TYR A 79 11.95 -1.09 -2.13
CA TYR A 79 11.59 -2.49 -2.31
C TYR A 79 10.07 -2.72 -2.52
N VAL A 80 9.22 -1.95 -1.83
CA VAL A 80 7.77 -1.97 -2.11
C VAL A 80 7.51 -1.39 -3.49
N LEU A 81 8.23 -0.33 -3.88
CA LEU A 81 8.11 0.24 -5.21
C LEU A 81 8.51 -0.75 -6.30
N SER A 82 9.61 -1.50 -6.16
CA SER A 82 9.99 -2.48 -7.16
C SER A 82 8.93 -3.58 -7.33
N LEU A 83 8.22 -3.94 -6.24
CA LEU A 83 7.09 -4.87 -6.32
C LEU A 83 5.87 -4.25 -7.01
N VAL A 84 5.54 -2.99 -6.68
CA VAL A 84 4.42 -2.24 -7.28
C VAL A 84 4.65 -1.97 -8.77
N ALA A 85 5.86 -1.54 -9.14
CA ALA A 85 6.22 -1.17 -10.50
C ALA A 85 6.64 -2.39 -11.35
N GLY A 86 7.21 -3.43 -10.77
CA GLY A 86 7.63 -4.65 -11.51
C GLY A 86 6.47 -5.56 -11.92
N GLY A 87 5.30 -5.43 -11.30
CA GLY A 87 4.23 -6.43 -11.42
C GLY A 87 4.67 -7.78 -10.84
N LEU A 88 4.19 -8.90 -11.40
CA LEU A 88 4.72 -10.25 -11.11
C LEU A 88 6.06 -10.54 -11.81
N GLY A 89 6.60 -9.57 -12.57
CA GLY A 89 7.89 -9.69 -13.24
C GLY A 89 9.04 -9.37 -12.29
N LEU A 90 10.01 -10.27 -12.23
CA LEU A 90 11.33 -10.02 -11.64
C LEU A 90 12.05 -8.97 -12.49
N ALA A 91 11.96 -7.71 -12.11
CA ALA A 91 12.83 -6.67 -12.62
C ALA A 91 13.39 -5.88 -11.44
N ASP A 92 14.41 -6.48 -10.82
CA ASP A 92 15.42 -5.75 -10.06
C ASP A 92 16.35 -5.08 -11.06
N ASN A 93 15.95 -3.90 -11.55
CA ASN A 93 16.87 -3.01 -12.23
C ASN A 93 17.35 -2.01 -11.18
N GLY A 94 18.54 -2.29 -10.65
CA GLY A 94 19.24 -1.46 -9.70
C GLY A 94 19.34 0.00 -10.18
N ASP A 95 18.54 0.86 -9.56
CA ASP A 95 18.99 2.11 -8.94
C ASP A 95 17.89 2.57 -7.96
N ASN A 96 17.98 2.08 -6.72
CA ASN A 96 17.02 2.37 -5.65
C ASN A 96 17.64 3.28 -4.56
N SER A 97 18.64 4.08 -4.92
CA SER A 97 19.48 4.82 -3.97
C SER A 97 18.80 6.07 -3.36
N GLY A 98 17.78 6.65 -4.02
CA GLY A 98 17.26 8.01 -3.75
C GLY A 98 16.46 8.30 -2.47
N ARG A 99 15.87 7.30 -1.79
CA ARG A 99 14.75 7.56 -0.85
C ARG A 99 15.08 7.46 0.66
N PRO A 100 15.97 6.56 1.14
CA PRO A 100 16.56 6.77 2.46
C PRO A 100 17.35 8.07 2.45
N LEU A 101 17.81 8.52 1.27
CA LEU A 101 18.48 9.80 1.09
C LEU A 101 17.56 10.97 1.40
N VAL A 102 16.27 10.99 1.00
CA VAL A 102 15.39 12.13 1.33
C VAL A 102 15.21 12.30 2.85
N SER A 103 14.88 11.20 3.55
CA SER A 103 14.76 11.21 5.02
C SER A 103 16.09 11.62 5.68
N LYS A 104 17.23 11.09 5.22
CA LYS A 104 18.58 11.46 5.69
C LYS A 104 18.99 12.90 5.33
N GLN A 105 18.56 13.42 4.18
CA GLN A 105 18.81 14.80 3.75
C GLN A 105 18.00 15.75 4.62
N GLY A 106 16.74 15.42 4.92
CA GLY A 106 15.92 16.16 5.87
C GLY A 106 16.53 16.16 7.26
N GLU A 107 17.02 15.01 7.73
CA GLU A 107 17.77 14.89 9.00
C GLU A 107 19.05 15.74 9.02
N LYS A 108 19.85 15.73 7.96
CA LYS A 108 21.04 16.60 7.85
C LYS A 108 20.68 18.09 7.79
N LEU A 109 19.57 18.43 7.14
CA LEU A 109 19.13 19.82 6.96
C LEU A 109 18.59 20.41 8.26
N ALA A 110 17.68 19.69 8.92
CA ALA A 110 16.85 20.21 10.00
C ALA A 110 17.11 19.55 11.36
N HIS A 111 17.94 18.51 11.44
CA HIS A 111 18.12 17.71 12.65
C HIS A 111 16.75 17.32 13.22
N ASP A 112 16.48 17.68 14.47
CA ASP A 112 15.23 17.35 15.14
C ASP A 112 14.10 18.36 14.91
N GLU A 113 14.31 19.41 14.13
CA GLU A 113 13.28 20.41 13.81
C GLU A 113 12.36 19.95 12.65
N PRO A 114 11.10 20.44 12.60
CA PRO A 114 10.27 20.33 11.39
C PRO A 114 10.90 21.07 10.20
N TYR A 115 10.63 20.60 8.99
CA TYR A 115 11.11 21.21 7.74
C TYR A 115 10.09 21.07 6.62
N ILE A 116 10.26 21.83 5.53
CA ILE A 116 9.40 21.74 4.34
C ILE A 116 10.09 20.85 3.30
N ILE A 117 9.33 19.94 2.68
CA ILE A 117 9.75 19.27 1.45
C ILE A 117 9.00 19.86 0.25
N CYS A 118 9.72 20.07 -0.85
CA CYS A 118 9.18 20.60 -2.09
C CYS A 118 9.30 19.55 -3.20
N SER A 119 8.17 19.03 -3.69
CA SER A 119 8.06 18.08 -4.81
C SER A 119 7.28 18.71 -5.97
N GLY A 120 7.98 19.20 -6.98
CA GLY A 120 7.36 19.96 -8.07
C GLY A 120 6.64 21.20 -7.53
N LYS A 121 5.33 21.33 -7.77
CA LYS A 121 4.50 22.44 -7.26
C LYS A 121 4.02 22.25 -5.82
N HIS A 122 4.17 21.05 -5.26
CA HIS A 122 3.63 20.69 -3.94
C HIS A 122 4.67 20.96 -2.86
N ARG A 123 4.24 21.61 -1.78
CA ARG A 123 5.03 21.87 -0.57
C ARG A 123 4.31 21.25 0.62
N GLU A 124 5.06 20.60 1.50
CA GLU A 124 4.50 19.88 2.65
C GLU A 124 5.45 20.00 3.83
N VAL A 125 4.92 20.22 5.04
CA VAL A 125 5.73 20.21 6.26
C VAL A 125 5.94 18.77 6.71
N VAL A 126 7.18 18.41 7.03
CA VAL A 126 7.58 17.09 7.48
C VAL A 126 7.76 17.09 8.99
N LEU A 127 7.04 16.19 9.66
CA LEU A 127 7.17 15.91 11.08
C LEU A 127 7.85 14.56 11.29
N HIS A 128 8.65 14.41 12.35
CA HIS A 128 9.40 13.17 12.59
C HIS A 128 9.57 12.81 14.08
N ALA A 129 9.11 13.68 14.99
CA ALA A 129 9.19 13.49 16.44
C ALA A 129 7.79 13.35 17.06
N ALA A 130 7.69 12.58 18.15
CA ALA A 130 6.41 12.27 18.79
C ALA A 130 5.68 13.49 19.32
N GLU A 131 6.42 14.51 19.79
CA GLU A 131 5.84 15.78 20.25
C GLU A 131 5.20 16.55 19.11
N HIS A 132 5.91 16.70 17.98
CA HIS A 132 5.38 17.38 16.79
C HIS A 132 4.11 16.71 16.26
N VAL A 133 4.09 15.37 16.20
CA VAL A 133 2.91 14.61 15.79
C VAL A 133 1.75 14.81 16.77
N ARG A 134 2.04 14.88 18.08
CA ARG A 134 1.03 15.18 19.11
C ARG A 134 0.44 16.57 18.94
N GLU A 135 1.27 17.58 18.69
CA GLU A 135 0.85 18.96 18.46
C GLU A 135 0.01 19.11 17.19
N PHE A 136 0.39 18.42 16.11
CA PHE A 136 -0.36 18.39 14.86
C PHE A 136 -1.82 17.94 15.07
N PHE A 137 -2.02 16.85 15.82
CA PHE A 137 -3.36 16.30 16.08
C PHE A 137 -4.10 16.95 17.26
N ARG A 138 -3.46 17.86 18.01
CA ARG A 138 -4.06 18.49 19.19
C ARG A 138 -5.22 19.39 18.78
N ASN A 139 -6.38 19.23 19.40
CA ASN A 139 -7.60 20.05 19.26
C ASN A 139 -8.44 19.88 17.98
N ASP A 140 -7.91 19.36 16.86
CA ASP A 140 -8.65 19.33 15.56
C ASP A 140 -8.48 18.04 14.75
N SER A 141 -7.91 16.98 15.32
CA SER A 141 -7.62 15.73 14.59
C SER A 141 -8.80 15.09 13.85
N LYS A 142 -10.05 15.35 14.25
CA LYS A 142 -11.24 14.82 13.57
C LYS A 142 -11.62 15.58 12.31
N ASP A 143 -11.13 16.80 12.17
CA ASP A 143 -11.49 17.72 11.09
C ASP A 143 -10.42 17.79 10.00
N HIS A 144 -9.25 17.20 10.24
CA HIS A 144 -8.17 17.07 9.26
C HIS A 144 -8.70 16.46 7.96
N PHE A 145 -8.17 16.97 6.84
CA PHE A 145 -8.58 16.55 5.51
C PHE A 145 -7.36 16.39 4.59
N LYS A 146 -7.48 15.56 3.57
CA LYS A 146 -6.42 15.36 2.59
C LYS A 146 -6.42 16.50 1.56
N PRO A 147 -5.25 17.00 1.14
CA PRO A 147 -5.17 17.97 0.05
C PRO A 147 -5.68 17.34 -1.26
N THR A 148 -6.14 18.19 -2.18
CA THR A 148 -6.62 17.74 -3.51
C THR A 148 -5.58 16.87 -4.21
N GLY A 149 -6.02 15.72 -4.72
CA GLY A 149 -5.16 14.73 -5.36
C GLY A 149 -4.08 14.14 -4.44
N MET A 150 -4.22 14.28 -3.12
CA MET A 150 -3.23 13.88 -2.10
C MET A 150 -1.80 14.41 -2.37
N ASN A 151 -1.68 15.50 -3.13
CA ASN A 151 -0.42 16.02 -3.70
C ASN A 151 0.37 14.98 -4.56
N PHE A 152 -0.26 13.90 -4.99
CA PHE A 152 0.31 12.93 -5.95
C PHE A 152 -0.03 13.26 -7.41
N GLY A 153 -0.97 14.18 -7.63
CA GLY A 153 -1.41 14.65 -8.94
C GLY A 153 -2.71 14.01 -9.39
N ASP A 154 -3.36 14.64 -10.38
CA ASP A 154 -4.73 14.31 -10.78
C ASP A 154 -4.85 12.91 -11.41
N TYR A 155 -3.77 12.37 -12.01
CA TYR A 155 -3.79 11.01 -12.56
C TYR A 155 -3.92 9.95 -11.46
N PHE A 156 -3.34 10.20 -10.28
CA PHE A 156 -3.51 9.32 -9.14
C PHE A 156 -4.90 9.48 -8.52
N ASN A 157 -5.31 10.73 -8.33
CA ASN A 157 -6.52 11.06 -7.62
C ASN A 157 -7.09 12.38 -8.12
N ARG A 158 -8.24 12.33 -8.82
CA ARG A 158 -8.94 13.53 -9.28
C ARG A 158 -10.23 13.73 -8.48
N CYS A 159 -10.36 14.86 -7.80
CA CYS A 159 -11.66 15.33 -7.30
C CYS A 159 -12.31 16.24 -8.35
N SER A 160 -13.33 15.74 -9.05
CA SER A 160 -14.16 16.61 -9.90
C SER A 160 -15.12 17.43 -9.03
N HIS A 161 -14.96 18.75 -9.02
CA HIS A 161 -15.99 19.71 -8.61
C HIS A 161 -16.81 20.16 -9.83
N ARG A 162 -17.33 19.22 -10.65
CA ARG A 162 -18.30 19.56 -11.70
C ARG A 162 -19.60 18.78 -11.56
N THR A 163 -20.64 19.59 -11.36
CA THR A 163 -22.09 19.46 -11.37
C THR A 163 -22.73 18.66 -12.52
N THR A 164 -22.09 17.62 -13.03
CA THR A 164 -22.69 16.72 -14.02
C THR A 164 -22.69 15.31 -13.43
N ASN A 165 -23.87 14.68 -13.32
CA ASN A 165 -24.10 13.32 -12.82
C ASN A 165 -23.50 12.22 -13.72
N THR A 166 -22.34 12.48 -14.32
CA THR A 166 -21.54 11.54 -15.11
C THR A 166 -20.12 11.55 -14.53
N CYS A 167 -19.92 10.74 -13.48
CA CYS A 167 -18.59 10.38 -13.02
C CYS A 167 -17.96 9.46 -14.06
N THR A 168 -16.83 9.87 -14.63
CA THR A 168 -16.03 9.00 -15.51
C THR A 168 -14.79 8.58 -14.74
N MET A 169 -14.31 7.35 -14.96
CA MET A 169 -13.14 6.80 -14.28
C MET A 169 -11.84 7.48 -14.75
N GLU A 170 -11.56 8.69 -14.25
CA GLU A 170 -10.51 9.58 -14.77
C GLU A 170 -9.16 9.50 -14.02
N SER A 171 -9.07 8.69 -12.97
CA SER A 171 -7.85 8.54 -12.16
C SER A 171 -7.73 7.14 -11.59
N VAL A 172 -6.55 6.76 -11.08
CA VAL A 172 -6.30 5.41 -10.54
C VAL A 172 -7.18 5.11 -9.33
N LEU A 173 -7.11 5.95 -8.29
CA LEU A 173 -7.83 5.72 -7.03
C LEU A 173 -8.91 6.76 -6.74
N GLY A 174 -9.02 7.83 -7.53
CA GLY A 174 -10.13 8.79 -7.50
C GLY A 174 -10.72 9.10 -6.13
N GLN A 175 -11.91 8.60 -5.85
CA GLN A 175 -12.66 8.78 -4.62
C GLN A 175 -12.68 7.52 -3.75
N CYS A 176 -11.60 6.73 -3.74
CA CYS A 176 -11.46 5.62 -2.79
C CYS A 176 -11.56 6.12 -1.35
N VAL A 177 -11.92 5.22 -0.42
CA VAL A 177 -12.08 5.58 1.00
C VAL A 177 -10.82 6.19 1.60
N GLY A 178 -9.63 5.76 1.16
CA GLY A 178 -8.36 6.35 1.57
C GLY A 178 -8.19 7.80 1.13
N ALA A 179 -8.87 8.26 0.08
CA ALA A 179 -8.82 9.63 -0.41
C ALA A 179 -9.92 10.54 0.15
N LEU A 180 -11.05 9.96 0.55
CA LEU A 180 -12.21 10.70 1.02
C LEU A 180 -11.98 11.40 2.36
N ASN A 181 -12.78 12.43 2.62
CA ASN A 181 -12.80 13.21 3.86
C ASN A 181 -14.24 13.43 4.36
N GLY A 182 -14.38 13.86 5.62
CA GLY A 182 -15.63 14.40 6.16
C GLY A 182 -16.84 13.46 6.10
N LYS A 183 -18.00 13.97 5.66
CA LYS A 183 -19.26 13.21 5.60
C LYS A 183 -19.18 12.04 4.63
N GLN A 184 -18.63 12.25 3.43
CA GLN A 184 -18.54 11.19 2.42
C GLN A 184 -17.68 10.01 2.89
N TRP A 185 -16.53 10.32 3.52
CA TRP A 185 -15.68 9.29 4.13
C TRP A 185 -16.45 8.43 5.15
N ARG A 186 -17.24 9.06 6.03
CA ARG A 186 -18.04 8.34 7.04
C ARG A 186 -19.09 7.43 6.40
N VAL A 187 -19.77 7.91 5.36
CA VAL A 187 -20.80 7.13 4.65
C VAL A 187 -20.17 5.91 3.99
N VAL A 188 -19.12 6.10 3.17
CA VAL A 188 -18.43 4.96 2.52
C VAL A 188 -17.88 3.99 3.57
N ARG A 189 -17.23 4.48 4.64
CA ARG A 189 -16.75 3.62 5.74
C ARG A 189 -17.84 2.79 6.40
N SER A 190 -19.06 3.31 6.55
CA SER A 190 -20.13 2.54 7.19
C SER A 190 -20.52 1.26 6.44
N TYR A 191 -20.28 1.20 5.12
CA TYR A 191 -20.51 -0.02 4.34
C TYR A 191 -19.33 -1.00 4.43
N PHE A 192 -18.09 -0.50 4.53
CA PHE A 192 -16.89 -1.35 4.58
C PHE A 192 -16.53 -1.83 5.99
N ASP A 193 -16.67 -1.00 7.02
CA ASP A 193 -16.24 -1.29 8.40
C ASP A 193 -16.78 -2.61 8.98
N PRO A 194 -18.04 -3.00 8.77
CA PRO A 194 -18.59 -4.24 9.31
C PRO A 194 -17.79 -5.49 8.91
N ALA A 195 -17.25 -5.53 7.68
CA ALA A 195 -16.47 -6.66 7.18
C ALA A 195 -15.05 -6.73 7.76
N TYR A 196 -14.55 -5.65 8.37
CA TYR A 196 -13.16 -5.51 8.82
C TYR A 196 -13.03 -5.19 10.32
N THR A 197 -14.05 -5.48 11.10
CA THR A 197 -13.98 -5.43 12.57
C THR A 197 -13.00 -6.47 13.11
N GLY A 198 -12.59 -6.34 14.38
CA GLY A 198 -11.73 -7.33 15.04
C GLY A 198 -12.32 -8.75 15.00
N ASN A 199 -13.60 -8.88 15.32
CA ASN A 199 -14.30 -10.17 15.30
C ASN A 199 -14.47 -10.71 13.87
N ALA A 200 -14.84 -9.87 12.90
CA ALA A 200 -14.91 -10.28 11.51
C ALA A 200 -13.55 -10.75 10.97
N SER A 201 -12.47 -10.08 11.39
CA SER A 201 -11.10 -10.47 11.02
C SER A 201 -10.68 -11.81 11.65
N LEU A 202 -11.07 -12.07 12.91
CA LEU A 202 -10.82 -13.36 13.55
C LEU A 202 -11.61 -14.50 12.90
N ALA A 203 -12.82 -14.23 12.40
CA ALA A 203 -13.61 -15.21 11.66
C ALA A 203 -12.95 -15.66 10.35
N MET A 204 -12.01 -14.87 9.80
CA MET A 204 -11.25 -15.23 8.58
C MET A 204 -10.06 -16.16 8.85
N VAL A 205 -9.71 -16.44 10.11
CA VAL A 205 -8.53 -17.23 10.49
C VAL A 205 -8.45 -18.60 9.78
N PRO A 206 -9.53 -19.40 9.71
CA PRO A 206 -9.47 -20.70 9.02
C PRO A 206 -9.15 -20.57 7.53
N SER A 207 -9.71 -19.55 6.86
CA SER A 207 -9.44 -19.26 5.45
C SER A 207 -7.98 -18.83 5.25
N PHE A 208 -7.47 -17.94 6.10
CA PHE A 208 -6.06 -17.53 6.06
C PHE A 208 -5.11 -18.70 6.28
N GLN A 209 -5.37 -19.54 7.28
CA GLN A 209 -4.56 -20.74 7.52
C GLN A 209 -4.55 -21.67 6.31
N ASN A 210 -5.72 -21.92 5.70
CA ASN A 210 -5.84 -22.78 4.52
C ASN A 210 -5.01 -22.24 3.34
N GLU A 211 -5.09 -20.95 3.05
CA GLU A 211 -4.31 -20.35 1.96
C GLU A 211 -2.81 -20.34 2.24
N VAL A 212 -2.39 -20.11 3.49
CA VAL A 212 -0.97 -20.20 3.88
C VAL A 212 -0.47 -21.64 3.74
N VAL A 213 -1.26 -22.64 4.11
CA VAL A 213 -0.91 -24.07 3.92
C VAL A 213 -0.81 -24.43 2.45
N LYS A 214 -1.78 -24.02 1.62
CA LYS A 214 -1.73 -24.19 0.15
C LYS A 214 -0.45 -23.55 -0.41
N TRP A 215 -0.14 -22.33 0.01
CA TRP A 215 1.08 -21.62 -0.39
C TRP A 215 2.36 -22.36 0.02
N LEU A 216 2.46 -22.87 1.25
CA LEU A 216 3.60 -23.68 1.69
C LEU A 216 3.75 -24.97 0.87
N ASN A 217 2.65 -25.64 0.53
CA ASN A 217 2.66 -26.83 -0.31
C ASN A 217 3.09 -26.52 -1.76
N MET A 218 2.72 -25.34 -2.28
CA MET A 218 3.21 -24.88 -3.58
C MET A 218 4.74 -24.70 -3.58
N LEU A 219 5.29 -24.04 -2.56
CA LEU A 219 6.74 -23.86 -2.42
C LEU A 219 7.50 -25.20 -2.35
N LYS A 220 6.89 -26.23 -1.71
CA LYS A 220 7.44 -27.60 -1.67
C LYS A 220 7.52 -28.25 -3.05
N ASN A 221 6.49 -28.11 -3.86
CA ASN A 221 6.46 -28.72 -5.19
C ASN A 221 7.50 -28.12 -6.13
N ASP A 222 7.76 -26.82 -6.01
CA ASP A 222 8.81 -26.17 -6.79
C ASP A 222 10.23 -26.56 -6.34
N SER A 223 10.46 -26.80 -5.04
CA SER A 223 11.77 -27.27 -4.57
C SER A 223 12.11 -28.70 -4.98
N LEU A 224 11.10 -29.58 -5.02
CA LEU A 224 11.28 -30.97 -5.46
C LEU A 224 11.71 -31.05 -6.93
N ARG A 225 11.23 -30.11 -7.76
CA ARG A 225 11.65 -29.98 -9.16
C ARG A 225 13.10 -29.52 -9.30
N THR A 226 13.62 -28.77 -8.34
CA THR A 226 15.01 -28.24 -8.37
C THR A 226 16.03 -29.12 -7.63
N GLY A 227 15.59 -30.22 -7.00
CA GLY A 227 16.47 -31.19 -6.35
C GLY A 227 17.07 -30.73 -5.00
N VAL A 228 16.56 -29.64 -4.41
CA VAL A 228 17.10 -29.06 -3.17
C VAL A 228 16.37 -29.65 -1.95
N ARG A 229 17.10 -30.21 -0.96
CA ARG A 229 16.53 -30.73 0.30
C ARG A 229 15.93 -29.66 1.22
N ARG A 230 16.20 -28.37 0.94
CA ARG A 230 15.69 -27.19 1.64
C ARG A 230 14.77 -26.40 0.71
N LEU A 231 13.70 -25.83 1.24
CA LEU A 231 12.85 -24.92 0.48
C LEU A 231 13.54 -23.56 0.39
N VAL A 232 14.05 -23.20 -0.78
CA VAL A 232 14.60 -21.86 -1.03
C VAL A 232 13.47 -20.95 -1.48
N VAL A 233 13.20 -19.90 -0.70
CA VAL A 233 12.06 -19.01 -0.88
C VAL A 233 12.57 -17.60 -1.16
N HIS A 234 12.18 -17.03 -2.30
CA HIS A 234 12.31 -15.58 -2.51
C HIS A 234 11.13 -14.90 -1.81
N ALA A 235 11.30 -14.55 -0.52
CA ALA A 235 10.27 -13.98 0.34
C ALA A 235 9.44 -12.85 -0.31
N PRO A 236 10.03 -11.88 -1.05
CA PRO A 236 9.29 -10.82 -1.74
C PRO A 236 8.18 -11.35 -2.64
N THR A 237 8.57 -12.19 -3.59
CA THR A 237 7.67 -12.71 -4.63
C THR A 237 6.72 -13.74 -4.05
N SER A 238 7.22 -14.60 -3.16
CA SER A 238 6.42 -15.66 -2.55
C SER A 238 5.30 -15.07 -1.66
N CYS A 239 5.59 -14.03 -0.86
CA CYS A 239 4.56 -13.37 -0.06
C CYS A 239 3.54 -12.62 -0.93
N LYS A 240 3.95 -12.01 -2.06
CA LYS A 240 3.03 -11.39 -3.01
C LYS A 240 2.02 -12.39 -3.59
N ILE A 241 2.48 -13.60 -3.94
CA ILE A 241 1.63 -14.70 -4.45
C ILE A 241 0.60 -15.12 -3.39
N LEU A 242 1.03 -15.27 -2.14
CA LEU A 242 0.11 -15.58 -1.03
C LEU A 242 -1.00 -14.52 -0.93
N LEU A 243 -0.65 -13.24 -0.99
CA LEU A 243 -1.61 -12.14 -0.80
C LEU A 243 -2.56 -11.93 -1.98
N LEU A 244 -2.12 -12.25 -3.20
CA LEU A 244 -3.02 -12.31 -4.36
C LEU A 244 -4.11 -13.36 -4.20
N ARG A 245 -3.96 -14.35 -3.32
CA ARG A 245 -5.01 -15.31 -2.97
C ARG A 245 -5.82 -14.83 -1.77
N VAL A 246 -5.13 -14.46 -0.70
CA VAL A 246 -5.76 -14.15 0.60
C VAL A 246 -6.60 -12.88 0.57
N ILE A 247 -6.08 -11.77 0.04
CA ILE A 247 -6.77 -10.47 0.15
C ILE A 247 -8.06 -10.45 -0.69
N PRO A 248 -8.10 -10.92 -1.95
CA PRO A 248 -9.36 -10.99 -2.70
C PRO A 248 -10.41 -11.89 -2.05
N GLN A 249 -9.99 -12.98 -1.42
CA GLN A 249 -10.89 -13.89 -0.70
C GLN A 249 -11.62 -13.18 0.46
N THR A 250 -11.05 -12.12 1.06
CA THR A 250 -11.75 -11.34 2.09
C THR A 250 -12.91 -10.51 1.55
N PHE A 251 -12.97 -10.28 0.23
CA PHE A 251 -14.06 -9.56 -0.43
C PHE A 251 -15.05 -10.51 -1.10
N TYR A 252 -14.52 -11.48 -1.84
CA TYR A 252 -15.29 -12.32 -2.73
C TYR A 252 -15.57 -13.72 -2.16
N GLY A 253 -14.94 -14.08 -1.04
CA GLY A 253 -15.14 -15.38 -0.39
C GLY A 253 -14.99 -16.55 -1.36
N ALA A 254 -15.91 -17.52 -1.26
CA ALA A 254 -15.92 -18.71 -2.12
C ALA A 254 -16.28 -18.40 -3.60
N ALA A 255 -16.72 -17.19 -3.95
CA ALA A 255 -16.90 -16.82 -5.36
C ALA A 255 -15.56 -16.65 -6.08
N TYR A 256 -14.47 -16.46 -5.34
CA TYR A 256 -13.11 -16.38 -5.89
C TYR A 256 -12.41 -17.74 -6.00
N ASP A 257 -12.84 -18.72 -5.20
CA ASP A 257 -12.33 -20.08 -5.19
C ASP A 257 -13.22 -20.99 -6.04
N ASP A 258 -12.98 -21.06 -7.36
CA ASP A 258 -13.68 -21.98 -8.28
C ASP A 258 -13.05 -23.39 -8.31
N ASP A 259 -12.87 -24.03 -7.15
CA ASP A 259 -12.55 -25.48 -7.09
C ASP A 259 -13.77 -26.36 -7.45
N VAL A 260 -14.92 -25.77 -7.80
CA VAL A 260 -16.16 -26.49 -8.15
C VAL A 260 -16.43 -26.39 -9.66
N GLY A 261 -15.73 -27.23 -10.44
CA GLY A 261 -15.98 -27.42 -11.87
C GLY A 261 -14.87 -26.91 -12.78
N MET A 262 -13.81 -27.72 -12.96
CA MET A 262 -12.71 -27.44 -13.88
C MET A 262 -13.17 -27.49 -15.35
N PRO A 263 -12.96 -26.43 -16.17
CA PRO A 263 -13.07 -26.54 -17.61
C PRO A 263 -11.80 -27.20 -18.22
N PRO A 264 -11.88 -27.77 -19.45
CA PRO A 264 -10.81 -28.57 -20.08
C PRO A 264 -9.48 -27.85 -20.37
N HIS A 265 -9.39 -26.54 -20.12
CA HIS A 265 -8.25 -25.69 -20.46
C HIS A 265 -7.72 -24.89 -19.25
N ALA A 266 -7.43 -25.59 -18.16
CA ALA A 266 -6.63 -25.08 -17.06
C ALA A 266 -5.30 -24.50 -17.57
N VAL A 267 -5.11 -23.17 -17.45
CA VAL A 267 -3.84 -22.51 -17.79
C VAL A 267 -2.88 -22.65 -16.62
N ARG A 268 -1.63 -23.05 -16.92
CA ARG A 268 -0.55 -23.13 -15.93
C ARG A 268 0.13 -21.79 -15.75
N ILE A 269 -0.15 -21.09 -14.65
CA ILE A 269 0.68 -19.95 -14.22
C ILE A 269 1.67 -20.48 -13.17
N TRP A 270 2.97 -20.38 -13.43
CA TRP A 270 4.03 -20.91 -12.54
C TRP A 270 3.87 -22.42 -12.23
N GLY A 271 3.31 -23.18 -13.17
CA GLY A 271 3.07 -24.62 -13.00
C GLY A 271 1.84 -25.00 -12.17
N LEU A 272 0.96 -24.04 -11.84
CA LEU A 272 -0.30 -24.24 -11.10
C LEU A 272 -1.49 -24.32 -12.05
N THR A 273 -2.42 -25.24 -11.79
CA THR A 273 -3.79 -25.02 -12.23
C THR A 273 -4.42 -23.96 -11.33
N VAL A 274 -4.81 -22.82 -11.90
CA VAL A 274 -5.44 -21.72 -11.15
C VAL A 274 -6.93 -21.62 -11.51
N CYS A 275 -7.73 -21.15 -10.56
CA CYS A 275 -9.13 -20.80 -10.82
C CYS A 275 -9.19 -19.65 -11.84
N GLN A 276 -10.25 -19.62 -12.66
CA GLN A 276 -10.41 -18.59 -13.70
C GLN A 276 -10.43 -17.17 -13.10
N ALA A 277 -11.06 -16.99 -11.93
CA ALA A 277 -11.07 -15.72 -11.22
C ALA A 277 -9.66 -15.26 -10.80
N TYR A 278 -8.83 -16.17 -10.28
CA TYR A 278 -7.44 -15.86 -9.92
C TYR A 278 -6.61 -15.45 -11.14
N GLU A 279 -6.72 -16.18 -12.26
CA GLU A 279 -6.02 -15.84 -13.49
C GLU A 279 -6.42 -14.44 -14.00
N LYS A 280 -7.71 -14.14 -14.03
CA LYS A 280 -8.22 -12.81 -14.44
C LYS A 280 -7.65 -11.73 -13.52
N LEU A 281 -7.67 -11.94 -12.21
CA LEU A 281 -7.14 -10.96 -11.26
C LEU A 281 -5.64 -10.75 -11.42
N VAL A 282 -4.88 -11.82 -11.67
CA VAL A 282 -3.44 -11.72 -11.98
C VAL A 282 -3.21 -10.84 -13.21
N ARG A 283 -3.96 -11.03 -14.30
CA ARG A 283 -3.86 -10.18 -15.49
C ARG A 283 -4.22 -8.72 -15.19
N ILE A 284 -5.30 -8.47 -14.46
CA ILE A 284 -5.70 -7.12 -14.04
C ILE A 284 -4.60 -6.47 -13.18
N SER A 285 -4.00 -7.21 -12.24
CA SER A 285 -2.90 -6.71 -11.40
C SER A 285 -1.68 -6.27 -12.21
N GLN A 286 -1.40 -6.94 -13.34
CA GLN A 286 -0.30 -6.57 -14.22
C GLN A 286 -0.58 -5.25 -14.94
N ILE A 287 -1.82 -5.04 -15.40
CA ILE A 287 -2.26 -3.78 -16.01
C ILE A 287 -2.22 -2.65 -14.97
N GLN A 288 -2.74 -2.90 -13.77
CA GLN A 288 -2.71 -1.98 -12.64
C GLN A 288 -1.29 -1.52 -12.31
N GLY A 289 -0.33 -2.45 -12.28
CA GLY A 289 1.08 -2.12 -12.09
C GLY A 289 1.65 -1.21 -13.18
N GLN A 290 1.24 -1.37 -14.46
CA GLN A 290 1.65 -0.45 -15.53
C GLN A 290 1.03 0.94 -15.34
N VAL A 291 -0.24 1.01 -14.92
CA VAL A 291 -0.92 2.27 -14.61
C VAL A 291 -0.20 3.00 -13.46
N LEU A 292 0.17 2.29 -12.39
CA LEU A 292 0.91 2.86 -11.27
C LEU A 292 2.30 3.38 -11.65
N LYS A 293 2.96 2.85 -12.68
CA LYS A 293 4.24 3.41 -13.15
C LYS A 293 4.13 4.88 -13.55
N TYR A 294 3.02 5.30 -14.16
CA TYR A 294 2.83 6.72 -14.52
C TYR A 294 2.64 7.62 -13.30
N VAL A 295 1.98 7.11 -12.26
CA VAL A 295 1.88 7.79 -10.96
C VAL A 295 3.28 7.97 -10.35
N MET A 296 4.09 6.92 -10.39
CA MET A 296 5.42 6.89 -9.78
C MET A 296 6.47 7.67 -10.57
N ALA A 297 6.34 7.75 -11.89
CA ALA A 297 7.21 8.58 -12.73
C ALA A 297 7.03 10.08 -12.45
N GLY A 298 5.81 10.51 -12.09
CA GLY A 298 5.49 11.93 -11.91
C GLY A 298 5.61 12.72 -13.22
N GLY A 299 5.79 14.04 -13.13
CA GLY A 299 5.98 14.90 -14.30
C GLY A 299 4.66 15.43 -14.89
N TRP A 300 4.59 15.53 -16.22
CA TRP A 300 3.44 16.14 -16.93
C TRP A 300 2.12 15.41 -16.63
N GLN A 301 2.20 14.14 -16.29
CA GLN A 301 1.13 13.24 -15.85
C GLN A 301 0.37 13.77 -14.62
N GLN A 302 0.98 14.63 -13.82
CA GLN A 302 0.37 15.21 -12.62
C GLN A 302 -0.51 16.44 -12.93
N HIS A 303 -0.48 16.95 -14.16
CA HIS A 303 -1.27 18.11 -14.57
C HIS A 303 -2.68 17.71 -15.02
N GLN A 304 -3.66 18.53 -14.65
CA GLN A 304 -5.07 18.33 -14.95
C GLN A 304 -5.36 18.09 -16.45
N TRP A 305 -4.65 18.80 -17.33
CA TRP A 305 -4.87 18.70 -18.77
C TRP A 305 -4.29 17.44 -19.39
N PHE A 306 -3.24 16.86 -18.80
CA PHE A 306 -2.65 15.62 -19.30
C PHE A 306 -3.68 14.48 -19.32
N ASN A 307 -4.54 14.43 -18.30
CA ASN A 307 -5.58 13.41 -18.19
C ASN A 307 -6.72 13.59 -19.21
N MET A 308 -6.82 14.76 -19.84
CA MET A 308 -7.80 15.03 -20.90
C MET A 308 -7.29 14.65 -22.29
N LEU A 309 -5.97 14.41 -22.44
CA LEU A 309 -5.37 14.05 -23.72
C LEU A 309 -5.49 12.53 -23.96
N PRO A 310 -5.69 12.09 -25.22
CA PRO A 310 -5.77 10.67 -25.59
C PRO A 310 -4.38 9.99 -25.56
N THR A 311 -3.76 9.95 -24.39
CA THR A 311 -2.42 9.42 -24.15
C THR A 311 -2.42 7.89 -23.98
N PRO A 312 -1.27 7.21 -24.21
CA PRO A 312 -1.14 5.79 -23.91
C PRO A 312 -1.49 5.44 -22.46
N SER A 313 -1.09 6.29 -21.50
CA SER A 313 -1.43 6.16 -20.08
C SER A 313 -2.92 6.27 -19.81
N ARG A 314 -3.65 7.12 -20.55
CA ARG A 314 -5.11 7.23 -20.42
C ARG A 314 -5.80 5.98 -20.95
N ARG A 315 -5.40 5.50 -22.13
CA ARG A 315 -5.94 4.26 -22.72
C ARG A 315 -5.70 3.05 -21.80
N GLN A 316 -4.53 2.94 -21.19
CA GLN A 316 -4.22 1.88 -20.24
C GLN A 316 -5.08 1.97 -18.96
N LEU A 317 -5.33 3.18 -18.46
CA LEU A 317 -6.22 3.41 -17.32
C LEU A 317 -7.67 3.03 -17.66
N ASP A 318 -8.16 3.42 -18.83
CA ASP A 318 -9.53 3.08 -19.27
C ASP A 318 -9.69 1.55 -19.46
N LEU A 319 -8.68 0.86 -20.00
CA LEU A 319 -8.64 -0.61 -20.11
C LEU A 319 -8.69 -1.27 -18.73
N TYR A 320 -7.86 -0.79 -17.79
CA TYR A 320 -7.83 -1.27 -16.42
C TYR A 320 -9.21 -1.15 -15.76
N HIS A 321 -9.81 0.05 -15.82
CA HIS A 321 -11.11 0.34 -15.22
C HIS A 321 -12.22 -0.54 -15.77
N ARG A 322 -12.27 -0.73 -17.09
CA ARG A 322 -13.22 -1.64 -17.74
C ARG A 322 -13.06 -3.07 -17.22
N ASP A 323 -11.85 -3.60 -17.24
CA ASP A 323 -11.59 -5.00 -16.85
C ASP A 323 -11.83 -5.20 -15.35
N TRP A 324 -11.52 -4.19 -14.54
CA TRP A 324 -11.76 -4.20 -13.09
C TRP A 324 -13.24 -4.17 -12.74
N GLN A 325 -14.02 -3.32 -13.40
CA GLN A 325 -15.47 -3.29 -13.23
C GLN A 325 -16.10 -4.61 -13.66
N ALA A 326 -15.72 -5.15 -14.83
CA ALA A 326 -16.24 -6.41 -15.34
C ALA A 326 -15.96 -7.56 -14.37
N PHE A 327 -14.74 -7.64 -13.83
CA PHE A 327 -14.37 -8.65 -12.84
C PHE A 327 -15.22 -8.55 -11.56
N ASN A 328 -15.41 -7.35 -11.01
CA ASN A 328 -16.22 -7.18 -9.80
C ASN A 328 -17.69 -7.59 -10.01
N LEU A 329 -18.28 -7.21 -11.14
CA LEU A 329 -19.66 -7.59 -11.47
C LEU A 329 -19.80 -9.12 -11.67
N GLU A 330 -18.82 -9.76 -12.29
CA GLU A 330 -18.77 -11.22 -12.43
C GLU A 330 -18.70 -11.93 -11.07
N MET A 331 -17.92 -11.41 -10.12
CA MET A 331 -17.84 -11.97 -8.76
C MET A 331 -19.17 -11.85 -8.02
N LEU A 332 -19.87 -10.71 -8.16
CA LEU A 332 -21.20 -10.52 -7.58
C LEU A 332 -22.23 -11.46 -8.21
N GLU A 333 -22.24 -11.57 -9.54
CA GLU A 333 -23.14 -12.49 -10.26
C GLU A 333 -22.88 -13.96 -9.87
N THR A 334 -21.61 -14.33 -9.72
CA THR A 334 -21.21 -15.69 -9.30
C THR A 334 -21.69 -15.98 -7.88
N ALA A 335 -21.51 -15.04 -6.95
CA ALA A 335 -21.99 -15.18 -5.59
C ALA A 335 -23.51 -15.32 -5.53
N GLN A 336 -24.24 -14.50 -6.29
CA GLN A 336 -25.69 -14.56 -6.38
C GLN A 336 -26.17 -15.91 -6.94
N LYS A 337 -25.59 -16.38 -8.07
CA LYS A 337 -25.93 -17.67 -8.69
C LYS A 337 -25.68 -18.85 -7.77
N LYS A 338 -24.62 -18.79 -6.96
CA LYS A 338 -24.23 -19.86 -6.03
C LYS A 338 -24.85 -19.70 -4.63
N GLY A 339 -25.62 -18.62 -4.37
CA GLY A 339 -26.20 -18.34 -3.05
C GLY A 339 -25.15 -18.07 -1.96
N LEU A 340 -24.01 -17.48 -2.33
CA LEU A 340 -22.89 -17.22 -1.43
C LEU A 340 -23.02 -15.83 -0.80
N ALA A 341 -22.91 -15.75 0.52
CA ALA A 341 -22.80 -14.47 1.21
C ALA A 341 -21.35 -13.96 1.16
N ILE A 342 -21.10 -12.88 0.44
CA ILE A 342 -19.75 -12.31 0.27
C ILE A 342 -19.73 -10.84 0.70
N PRO A 343 -18.64 -10.36 1.35
CA PRO A 343 -18.54 -8.96 1.78
C PRO A 343 -18.73 -7.95 0.63
N ALA A 344 -18.21 -8.23 -0.56
CA ALA A 344 -18.36 -7.35 -1.72
C ALA A 344 -19.84 -7.08 -2.07
N GLU A 345 -20.71 -8.09 -2.00
CA GLU A 345 -22.15 -7.93 -2.27
C GLU A 345 -22.82 -7.07 -1.19
N HIS A 346 -22.48 -7.27 0.08
CA HIS A 346 -23.01 -6.44 1.16
C HIS A 346 -22.62 -4.97 0.99
N ILE A 347 -21.35 -4.72 0.65
CA ILE A 347 -20.83 -3.37 0.40
C ILE A 347 -21.50 -2.75 -0.84
N PHE A 348 -21.73 -3.56 -1.90
CA PHE A 348 -22.38 -3.11 -3.14
C PHE A 348 -23.81 -2.60 -2.91
N LYS A 349 -24.50 -3.03 -1.84
CA LYS A 349 -25.81 -2.46 -1.45
C LYS A 349 -25.76 -0.96 -1.14
N GLY A 350 -24.58 -0.39 -0.85
CA GLY A 350 -24.41 1.05 -0.71
C GLY A 350 -24.40 1.81 -2.03
N VAL A 351 -24.23 1.10 -3.16
CA VAL A 351 -24.33 1.67 -4.51
C VAL A 351 -25.81 1.77 -4.87
N GLN A 352 -26.41 2.92 -4.60
CA GLN A 352 -27.84 3.18 -4.80
C GLN A 352 -28.07 4.40 -5.69
N PRO A 353 -29.24 4.53 -6.34
CA PRO A 353 -29.56 5.66 -7.22
C PRO A 353 -29.60 7.04 -6.53
N ASP A 354 -29.69 7.08 -5.20
CA ASP A 354 -29.64 8.28 -4.37
C ASP A 354 -28.23 8.62 -3.85
N ASP A 355 -27.19 7.93 -4.37
CA ASP A 355 -25.76 8.21 -4.20
C ASP A 355 -25.23 8.15 -2.76
N ALA A 356 -25.68 7.20 -1.93
CA ALA A 356 -24.99 6.90 -0.66
C ALA A 356 -23.49 6.58 -0.91
N MET A 357 -23.21 5.80 -1.96
CA MET A 357 -21.88 5.56 -2.49
C MET A 357 -21.96 5.40 -4.02
N SER A 358 -21.06 6.03 -4.76
CA SER A 358 -21.02 5.85 -6.22
C SER A 358 -20.34 4.52 -6.61
N MET A 359 -20.59 4.05 -7.84
CA MET A 359 -19.89 2.88 -8.38
C MET A 359 -18.37 3.07 -8.39
N ASP A 360 -17.89 4.29 -8.67
CA ASP A 360 -16.47 4.62 -8.63
C ASP A 360 -15.90 4.49 -7.22
N GLN A 361 -16.60 5.02 -6.21
CA GLN A 361 -16.18 4.91 -4.80
C GLN A 361 -16.11 3.44 -4.37
N TYR A 362 -17.06 2.62 -4.80
CA TYR A 362 -17.05 1.17 -4.58
C TYR A 362 -15.83 0.51 -5.23
N LEU A 363 -15.68 0.64 -6.55
CA LEU A 363 -14.61 -0.03 -7.32
C LEU A 363 -13.22 0.42 -6.91
N GLN A 364 -13.01 1.73 -6.71
CA GLN A 364 -11.71 2.29 -6.33
C GLN A 364 -11.34 1.97 -4.89
N THR A 365 -12.31 1.83 -3.99
CA THR A 365 -12.03 1.38 -2.62
C THR A 365 -11.67 -0.10 -2.58
N ILE A 366 -12.30 -0.95 -3.39
CA ILE A 366 -11.91 -2.36 -3.49
C ILE A 366 -10.53 -2.49 -4.18
N ASP A 367 -10.24 -1.70 -5.20
CA ASP A 367 -8.89 -1.61 -5.80
C ASP A 367 -7.83 -1.26 -4.74
N GLU A 368 -8.02 -0.15 -4.02
CA GLU A 368 -7.15 0.25 -2.92
C GLU A 368 -6.94 -0.88 -1.92
N MET A 369 -8.03 -1.55 -1.54
CA MET A 369 -7.99 -2.60 -0.55
C MET A 369 -7.32 -3.88 -1.03
N ILE A 370 -7.34 -4.18 -2.33
CA ILE A 370 -6.75 -5.38 -2.91
C ILE A 370 -5.33 -5.08 -3.41
N PHE A 371 -5.18 -4.26 -4.45
CA PHE A 371 -3.93 -4.17 -5.19
C PHE A 371 -2.83 -3.41 -4.44
N ILE A 372 -3.15 -2.26 -3.82
CA ILE A 372 -2.14 -1.51 -3.05
C ILE A 372 -1.70 -2.30 -1.82
N ASN A 373 -2.64 -3.01 -1.18
CA ASN A 373 -2.36 -3.76 0.04
C ASN A 373 -1.59 -5.06 -0.19
N ILE A 374 -1.64 -5.66 -1.38
CA ILE A 374 -0.84 -6.83 -1.74
C ILE A 374 0.66 -6.52 -1.59
N ASP A 375 1.12 -5.41 -2.17
CA ASP A 375 2.54 -5.05 -2.12
C ASP A 375 2.96 -4.58 -0.71
N ILE A 376 2.10 -3.81 -0.03
CA ILE A 376 2.33 -3.37 1.35
C ILE A 376 2.46 -4.56 2.29
N THR A 377 1.44 -5.41 2.38
CA THR A 377 1.41 -6.52 3.32
C THR A 377 2.46 -7.57 2.95
N GLY A 378 2.74 -7.75 1.65
CA GLY A 378 3.70 -8.73 1.16
C GLY A 378 5.11 -8.37 1.58
N SER A 379 5.45 -7.09 1.51
CA SER A 379 6.72 -6.60 2.02
C SER A 379 6.87 -6.77 3.53
N VAL A 380 5.80 -6.51 4.30
CA VAL A 380 5.81 -6.68 5.76
C VAL A 380 6.02 -8.15 6.13
N LEU A 381 5.30 -9.08 5.48
CA LEU A 381 5.49 -10.52 5.69
C LEU A 381 6.94 -10.94 5.35
N ALA A 382 7.47 -10.47 4.23
CA ALA A 382 8.85 -10.76 3.83
C ALA A 382 9.87 -10.23 4.87
N PHE A 383 9.65 -9.03 5.42
CA PHE A 383 10.50 -8.48 6.48
C PHE A 383 10.38 -9.25 7.79
N MET A 384 9.19 -9.70 8.17
CA MET A 384 8.99 -10.54 9.35
C MET A 384 9.77 -11.86 9.21
N LEU A 385 9.67 -12.52 8.05
CA LEU A 385 10.43 -13.73 7.76
C LEU A 385 11.96 -13.48 7.81
N ASN A 386 12.42 -12.37 7.24
CA ASN A 386 13.84 -11.98 7.28
C ASN A 386 14.34 -11.71 8.71
N ASN A 387 13.55 -11.00 9.52
CA ASN A 387 13.87 -10.75 10.92
C ASN A 387 13.95 -12.05 11.72
N LEU A 388 13.04 -13.00 11.50
CA LEU A 388 13.10 -14.31 12.13
C LEU A 388 14.34 -15.10 11.71
N ALA A 389 14.72 -15.05 10.43
CA ALA A 389 15.91 -15.73 9.92
C ALA A 389 17.21 -15.20 10.57
N LYS A 390 17.30 -13.87 10.74
CA LYS A 390 18.46 -13.18 11.35
C LYS A 390 18.56 -13.30 12.86
N HIS A 391 17.47 -13.69 13.54
CA HIS A 391 17.41 -13.76 15.00
C HIS A 391 16.92 -15.15 15.44
N PRO A 392 17.75 -16.20 15.24
CA PRO A 392 17.37 -17.59 15.53
C PRO A 392 16.97 -17.80 17.00
N ASP A 393 17.60 -17.09 17.94
CA ASP A 393 17.27 -17.17 19.36
C ASP A 393 15.84 -16.68 19.64
N PHE A 394 15.46 -15.54 19.05
CA PHE A 394 14.09 -15.02 19.14
C PHE A 394 13.10 -15.96 18.45
N GLN A 395 13.45 -16.47 17.26
CA GLN A 395 12.61 -17.42 16.52
C GLN A 395 12.35 -18.69 17.34
N GLN A 396 13.35 -19.18 18.07
CA GLN A 396 13.21 -20.36 18.91
C GLN A 396 12.31 -20.10 20.11
N LYS A 397 12.48 -18.97 20.83
CA LYS A 397 11.60 -18.56 21.93
C LYS A 397 10.15 -18.38 21.48
N LEU A 398 9.93 -17.77 20.31
CA LEU A 398 8.61 -17.60 19.73
C LEU A 398 7.96 -18.95 19.40
N TYR A 399 8.73 -19.89 18.85
CA TYR A 399 8.23 -21.24 18.59
C TYR A 399 7.85 -21.95 19.89
N GLU A 400 8.68 -21.86 20.93
CA GLU A 400 8.39 -22.42 22.27
C GLU A 400 7.13 -21.79 22.90
N GLU A 401 6.93 -20.48 22.78
CA GLU A 401 5.67 -19.82 23.18
C GLU A 401 4.47 -20.44 22.45
N ILE A 402 4.53 -20.57 21.13
CA ILE A 402 3.43 -21.13 20.33
C ILE A 402 3.13 -22.58 20.75
N VAL A 403 4.17 -23.41 20.94
CA VAL A 403 4.03 -24.81 21.37
C VAL A 403 3.37 -24.88 22.75
N ALA A 404 3.88 -24.10 23.72
CA ALA A 404 3.37 -24.09 25.08
C ALA A 404 1.89 -23.66 25.12
N GLN A 405 1.53 -22.60 24.39
CA GLN A 405 0.16 -22.10 24.34
C GLN A 405 -0.80 -23.13 23.73
N LYS A 406 -0.39 -23.84 22.66
CA LYS A 406 -1.23 -24.89 22.05
C LYS A 406 -1.42 -26.12 22.94
N ALA A 407 -0.51 -26.35 23.90
CA ALA A 407 -0.60 -27.45 24.85
C ALA A 407 -1.49 -27.13 26.07
N GLU A 408 -1.89 -25.87 26.26
CA GLU A 408 -2.79 -25.47 27.34
C GLU A 408 -4.19 -26.06 27.13
N GLU A 409 -4.79 -26.59 28.20
CA GLU A 409 -6.17 -27.06 28.18
C GLU A 409 -7.12 -25.88 27.87
N GLY A 410 -8.00 -26.07 26.89
CA GLY A 410 -8.91 -25.01 26.44
C GLY A 410 -8.28 -23.96 25.52
N PHE A 411 -7.12 -24.24 24.91
CA PHE A 411 -6.51 -23.35 23.90
C PHE A 411 -7.52 -22.93 22.82
N ASP A 412 -7.71 -21.61 22.68
CA ASP A 412 -8.46 -21.00 21.60
C ASP A 412 -7.53 -20.11 20.76
N LEU A 413 -7.41 -20.47 19.48
CA LEU A 413 -6.56 -19.76 18.54
C LEU A 413 -6.99 -18.28 18.39
N SER A 414 -8.29 -18.00 18.41
CA SER A 414 -8.79 -16.63 18.23
C SER A 414 -8.35 -15.73 19.39
N SER A 415 -8.46 -16.23 20.62
CA SER A 415 -8.01 -15.56 21.84
C SER A 415 -6.50 -15.34 21.86
N TYR A 416 -5.72 -16.35 21.45
CA TYR A 416 -4.26 -16.21 21.33
C TYR A 416 -3.87 -15.12 20.32
N LEU A 417 -4.50 -15.11 19.14
CA LEU A 417 -4.25 -14.12 18.09
C LEU A 417 -4.70 -12.70 18.49
N ALA A 418 -5.75 -12.57 19.30
CA ALA A 418 -6.24 -11.28 19.80
C ALA A 418 -5.33 -10.66 20.88
N ARG A 419 -4.56 -11.48 21.59
CA ARG A 419 -3.72 -11.04 22.71
C ARG A 419 -2.57 -10.14 22.22
N GLN A 420 -2.31 -9.07 22.97
CA GLN A 420 -1.29 -8.05 22.66
C GLN A 420 0.00 -8.19 23.48
N THR A 421 0.11 -9.26 24.27
CA THR A 421 1.24 -9.51 25.18
C THR A 421 2.13 -10.68 24.75
N THR A 422 1.94 -11.21 23.53
CA THR A 422 2.67 -12.36 23.01
C THR A 422 3.92 -11.95 22.24
N LEU A 423 4.94 -12.81 22.22
CA LEU A 423 6.10 -12.64 21.35
C LEU A 423 5.67 -12.55 19.88
N LEU A 424 4.61 -13.28 19.48
CA LEU A 424 4.04 -13.18 18.12
C LEU A 424 3.53 -11.77 17.81
N HIS A 425 2.82 -11.13 18.74
CA HIS A 425 2.36 -9.75 18.57
C HIS A 425 3.53 -8.77 18.53
N TYR A 426 4.52 -8.96 19.40
CA TYR A 426 5.72 -8.14 19.45
C TYR A 426 6.56 -8.23 18.17
N LEU A 427 6.67 -9.41 17.56
CA LEU A 427 7.27 -9.59 16.24
C LEU A 427 6.60 -8.70 15.19
N CYS A 428 5.25 -8.69 15.15
CA CYS A 428 4.49 -7.85 14.22
C CYS A 428 4.77 -6.37 14.44
N LEU A 429 4.75 -5.91 15.70
CA LEU A 429 4.98 -4.50 16.03
C LEU A 429 6.40 -4.07 15.65
N GLU A 430 7.41 -4.83 16.07
CA GLU A 430 8.82 -4.48 15.87
C GLU A 430 9.24 -4.54 14.41
N SER A 431 8.73 -5.53 13.66
CA SER A 431 9.03 -5.64 12.23
C SER A 431 8.52 -4.44 11.45
N VAL A 432 7.27 -4.01 11.71
CA VAL A 432 6.72 -2.82 11.04
C VAL A 432 7.34 -1.53 11.57
N ARG A 433 7.78 -1.49 12.83
CA ARG A 433 8.48 -0.33 13.39
C ARG A 433 9.80 -0.08 12.65
N LEU A 434 10.64 -1.10 12.49
CA LEU A 434 11.95 -0.97 11.84
C LEU A 434 11.88 -0.89 10.31
N ARG A 435 10.83 -1.46 9.72
CA ARG A 435 10.59 -1.48 8.28
C ARG A 435 9.11 -1.15 7.99
N PRO A 436 8.72 0.13 8.13
CA PRO A 436 7.34 0.54 7.85
C PRO A 436 7.08 0.49 6.35
N ALA A 437 5.89 0.05 5.94
CA ALA A 437 5.55 -0.09 4.52
C ALA A 437 5.66 1.23 3.73
N THR A 438 5.38 2.36 4.39
CA THR A 438 5.61 3.71 3.86
C THR A 438 6.67 4.43 4.70
N TRP A 439 7.57 5.16 4.04
CA TRP A 439 8.55 6.01 4.73
C TRP A 439 8.00 7.37 5.09
N PHE A 440 7.05 7.86 4.32
CA PHE A 440 6.27 9.04 4.65
C PHE A 440 4.79 8.67 4.82
N SER A 441 4.03 9.47 5.56
CA SER A 441 2.57 9.35 5.56
C SER A 441 1.95 9.95 4.29
N VAL A 442 0.70 9.56 4.02
CA VAL A 442 -0.18 10.35 3.13
C VAL A 442 -0.39 11.73 3.78
N PRO A 443 -0.48 12.82 3.02
CA PRO A 443 -0.61 14.15 3.59
C PRO A 443 -1.98 14.38 4.22
N GLU A 444 -1.99 15.07 5.35
CA GLU A 444 -3.17 15.61 6.01
C GLU A 444 -2.98 17.11 6.24
N CYS A 445 -4.03 17.90 6.05
CA CYS A 445 -3.99 19.35 6.23
C CYS A 445 -4.47 19.74 7.63
N THR A 446 -3.78 20.70 8.24
CA THR A 446 -4.26 21.40 9.43
C THR A 446 -5.59 22.10 9.15
N THR A 447 -6.50 22.17 10.12
CA THR A 447 -7.75 22.96 9.96
C THR A 447 -7.70 24.30 10.66
N ILE A 448 -6.84 24.42 11.67
CA ILE A 448 -6.56 25.65 12.40
C ILE A 448 -5.06 25.96 12.35
N ASP A 449 -4.70 27.20 12.66
CA ASP A 449 -3.31 27.58 12.86
C ASP A 449 -2.72 26.78 14.04
N LYS A 450 -1.48 26.33 13.87
CA LYS A 450 -0.75 25.51 14.85
C LYS A 450 0.57 26.17 15.22
N VAL A 451 1.03 25.87 16.42
CA VAL A 451 2.45 25.96 16.77
C VAL A 451 2.95 24.54 16.86
N ILE A 452 3.95 24.18 16.05
CA ILE A 452 4.60 22.87 16.07
C ILE A 452 6.10 23.07 16.19
N GLY A 453 6.69 22.53 17.26
CA GLY A 453 8.01 22.93 17.70
C GLY A 453 8.05 24.45 17.90
N ARG A 454 8.98 25.14 17.25
CA ARG A 454 9.08 26.62 17.30
C ARG A 454 8.34 27.35 16.18
N TYR A 455 7.69 26.64 15.26
CA TYR A 455 7.12 27.24 14.05
C TYR A 455 5.61 27.46 14.14
N ARG A 456 5.16 28.61 13.66
CA ARG A 456 3.74 28.87 13.35
C ARG A 456 3.42 28.26 11.99
N ILE A 457 2.46 27.35 11.98
CA ILE A 457 1.98 26.64 10.80
C ILE A 457 0.55 27.08 10.54
N PRO A 458 0.28 27.80 9.43
CA PRO A 458 -1.06 28.24 9.09
C PRO A 458 -2.05 27.08 8.90
N ALA A 459 -3.34 27.34 9.07
CA ALA A 459 -4.40 26.44 8.66
C ALA A 459 -4.29 26.06 7.17
N ARG A 460 -4.80 24.88 6.83
CA ARG A 460 -4.75 24.29 5.47
C ARG A 460 -3.34 23.99 4.97
N THR A 461 -2.37 23.87 5.87
CA THR A 461 -1.00 23.47 5.51
C THR A 461 -0.92 21.95 5.41
N PRO A 462 -0.47 21.38 4.26
CA PRO A 462 -0.26 19.94 4.14
C PRO A 462 0.92 19.48 5.01
N ILE A 463 0.67 18.46 5.83
CA ILE A 463 1.64 17.84 6.72
C ILE A 463 1.85 16.37 6.32
N ILE A 464 3.10 15.93 6.30
CA ILE A 464 3.47 14.52 6.20
C ILE A 464 4.35 14.12 7.39
N ILE A 465 4.32 12.85 7.75
CA ILE A 465 5.13 12.29 8.84
C ILE A 465 6.25 11.44 8.21
N ASP A 466 7.51 11.69 8.54
CA ASP A 466 8.62 10.77 8.28
C ASP A 466 8.51 9.59 9.26
N VAL A 467 7.80 8.55 8.82
CA VAL A 467 7.48 7.35 9.60
C VAL A 467 8.75 6.59 9.96
N ARG A 468 9.75 6.58 9.07
CA ARG A 468 11.03 5.90 9.31
C ARG A 468 11.72 6.53 10.52
N ARG A 469 11.89 7.86 10.51
CA ARG A 469 12.53 8.58 11.62
C ARG A 469 11.69 8.50 12.88
N LEU A 470 10.38 8.68 12.79
CA LEU A 470 9.47 8.60 13.93
C LEU A 470 9.57 7.24 14.65
N ASN A 471 9.47 6.16 13.87
CA ASN A 471 9.46 4.80 14.42
C ASN A 471 10.82 4.36 14.99
N THR A 472 11.92 5.07 14.71
CA THR A 472 13.25 4.76 15.26
C THR A 472 13.83 5.91 16.10
N ASN A 473 13.05 6.95 16.38
CA ASN A 473 13.51 8.13 17.11
C ASN A 473 13.96 7.75 18.53
N ALA A 474 15.18 8.15 18.91
CA ALA A 474 15.79 7.78 20.18
C ALA A 474 15.02 8.27 21.41
N LEU A 475 14.30 9.40 21.32
CA LEU A 475 13.48 9.91 22.41
C LEU A 475 12.30 8.99 22.74
N THR A 476 11.78 8.24 21.75
CA THR A 476 10.70 7.27 21.97
C THR A 476 11.24 5.84 22.20
N TRP A 477 12.29 5.48 21.46
CA TRP A 477 12.70 4.08 21.30
C TRP A 477 14.05 3.73 21.94
N GLY A 478 14.74 4.71 22.52
CA GLY A 478 16.09 4.58 23.05
C GLY A 478 17.16 4.66 21.96
N LEU A 479 18.43 4.75 22.37
CA LEU A 479 19.58 4.78 21.45
C LEU A 479 19.67 3.51 20.59
N ASP A 480 19.10 2.41 21.07
CA ASP A 480 18.98 1.14 20.35
C ASP A 480 17.73 1.09 19.43
N GLY A 481 17.09 2.23 19.15
CA GLY A 481 15.88 2.32 18.32
C GLY A 481 16.03 1.72 16.92
N GLY A 482 17.26 1.60 16.40
CA GLY A 482 17.55 0.92 15.13
C GLY A 482 17.69 -0.60 15.21
N ALA A 483 17.76 -1.18 16.41
CA ALA A 483 17.96 -2.62 16.63
C ALA A 483 16.62 -3.37 16.74
N PHE A 484 16.59 -4.60 16.21
CA PHE A 484 15.46 -5.52 16.33
C PHE A 484 15.43 -6.13 17.73
N ARG A 485 14.46 -5.67 18.54
CA ARG A 485 14.20 -6.19 19.89
C ARG A 485 12.69 -6.20 20.16
N PRO A 486 11.95 -7.23 19.72
CA PRO A 486 10.50 -7.32 19.90
C PRO A 486 10.06 -7.14 21.34
N GLU A 487 10.83 -7.65 22.31
CA GLU A 487 10.56 -7.57 23.74
C GLU A 487 10.51 -6.13 24.26
N ARG A 488 10.91 -5.12 23.48
CA ARG A 488 10.76 -3.70 23.86
C ARG A 488 9.30 -3.28 24.08
N PHE A 489 8.34 -4.03 23.53
CA PHE A 489 6.92 -3.82 23.73
C PHE A 489 6.37 -4.50 24.99
N ALA A 490 7.15 -5.36 25.64
CA ALA A 490 6.77 -6.00 26.89
C ALA A 490 6.56 -4.95 27.99
N GLY A 491 5.40 -5.00 28.65
CA GLY A 491 5.04 -4.06 29.71
C GLY A 491 4.77 -2.62 29.27
N ARG A 492 4.86 -2.29 27.97
CA ARG A 492 4.53 -0.96 27.45
C ARG A 492 3.08 -0.88 26.99
N SER A 493 2.38 0.15 27.48
CA SER A 493 1.06 0.51 26.98
C SER A 493 1.15 1.15 25.59
N PRO A 494 0.23 0.85 24.65
CA PRO A 494 0.13 1.57 23.38
C PRO A 494 0.04 3.10 23.49
N ASN A 495 -0.41 3.62 24.64
CA ASN A 495 -0.47 5.06 24.88
C ASN A 495 0.92 5.70 25.00
N GLU A 496 1.93 4.97 25.50
CA GLU A 496 3.28 5.51 25.73
C GLU A 496 3.98 5.87 24.42
N TYR A 497 3.73 5.11 23.35
CA TYR A 497 4.32 5.32 22.04
C TYR A 497 3.32 5.81 20.98
N ARG A 498 2.10 6.19 21.38
CA ARG A 498 0.98 6.52 20.46
C ARG A 498 1.34 7.51 19.35
N TYR A 499 2.11 8.54 19.68
CA TYR A 499 2.53 9.57 18.73
C TYR A 499 3.93 9.35 18.16
N GLY A 500 4.70 8.41 18.72
CA GLY A 500 6.04 8.02 18.28
C GLY A 500 6.07 6.71 17.47
N TYR A 501 4.90 6.18 17.13
CA TYR A 501 4.74 4.97 16.36
C TYR A 501 3.60 5.11 15.34
N MET A 502 3.92 4.97 14.06
CA MET A 502 2.92 4.92 13.00
C MET A 502 2.98 3.57 12.28
N ARG A 503 1.91 2.79 12.46
CA ARG A 503 1.70 1.48 11.82
C ARG A 503 0.52 1.52 10.83
N PHE A 504 -0.63 1.99 11.31
CA PHE A 504 -1.91 1.98 10.58
C PHE A 504 -2.59 3.37 10.58
N GLY A 505 -1.78 4.43 10.59
CA GLY A 505 -2.21 5.79 10.93
C GLY A 505 -2.11 6.07 12.44
N VAL A 506 -2.29 7.34 12.83
CA VAL A 506 -2.13 7.80 14.22
C VAL A 506 -3.50 8.11 14.86
N VAL A 507 -4.29 9.03 14.27
CA VAL A 507 -5.56 9.49 14.85
C VAL A 507 -6.74 9.37 13.88
N SER A 508 -6.82 10.27 12.89
CA SER A 508 -7.80 10.29 11.79
C SER A 508 -7.45 9.24 10.74
N GLY A 509 -8.45 8.83 9.95
CA GLY A 509 -8.21 8.04 8.73
C GLY A 509 -7.51 6.70 8.93
N LYS A 510 -7.71 6.03 10.08
CA LYS A 510 -7.08 4.74 10.38
C LYS A 510 -7.34 3.71 9.28
N CYS A 511 -6.32 2.93 8.98
CA CYS A 511 -6.37 1.87 7.96
C CYS A 511 -7.62 1.00 8.12
N LEU A 512 -8.38 0.84 7.03
CA LEU A 512 -9.59 0.01 6.98
C LEU A 512 -9.28 -1.45 7.31
N GLY A 513 -8.21 -1.99 6.73
CA GLY A 513 -7.77 -3.37 6.92
C GLY A 513 -6.93 -3.65 8.17
N LYS A 514 -6.83 -2.74 9.15
CA LYS A 514 -5.86 -2.87 10.26
C LYS A 514 -5.99 -4.17 11.07
N HIS A 515 -7.22 -4.61 11.34
CA HIS A 515 -7.49 -5.80 12.14
C HIS A 515 -7.19 -7.07 11.34
N MET A 516 -7.70 -7.12 10.11
CA MET A 516 -7.42 -8.18 9.15
C MET A 516 -5.92 -8.34 8.93
N ALA A 517 -5.18 -7.25 8.69
CA ALA A 517 -3.74 -7.31 8.48
C ALA A 517 -2.99 -7.85 9.71
N ASP A 518 -3.37 -7.44 10.93
CA ASP A 518 -2.76 -7.96 12.16
C ASP A 518 -3.00 -9.46 12.33
N VAL A 519 -4.24 -9.92 12.10
CA VAL A 519 -4.59 -11.35 12.14
C VAL A 519 -3.83 -12.12 11.07
N LEU A 520 -3.82 -11.64 9.82
CA LEU A 520 -3.13 -12.28 8.70
C LEU A 520 -1.62 -12.41 8.95
N MET A 521 -0.97 -11.35 9.44
CA MET A 521 0.46 -11.41 9.79
C MET A 521 0.75 -12.48 10.83
N LYS A 522 -0.06 -12.52 11.90
CA LYS A 522 0.11 -13.50 12.99
C LYS A 522 -0.14 -14.94 12.51
N VAL A 523 -1.23 -15.15 11.78
CA VAL A 523 -1.58 -16.47 11.20
C VAL A 523 -0.48 -16.95 10.26
N ALA A 524 -0.03 -16.10 9.34
CA ALA A 524 1.03 -16.46 8.39
C ALA A 524 2.32 -16.87 9.11
N MET A 525 2.79 -16.08 10.09
CA MET A 525 4.01 -16.42 10.82
C MET A 525 3.86 -17.69 11.67
N MET A 526 2.74 -17.82 12.37
CA MET A 526 2.47 -19.01 13.20
C MET A 526 2.46 -20.28 12.33
N THR A 527 1.68 -20.28 11.25
CA THR A 527 1.56 -21.41 10.31
C THR A 527 2.91 -21.78 9.66
N VAL A 528 3.76 -20.78 9.35
CA VAL A 528 5.12 -21.05 8.87
C VAL A 528 5.98 -21.70 9.97
N LEU A 529 6.01 -21.11 11.17
CA LEU A 529 6.89 -21.55 12.26
C LEU A 529 6.53 -22.93 12.83
N GLU A 530 5.25 -23.30 12.75
CA GLU A 530 4.75 -24.64 13.11
C GLU A 530 5.37 -25.75 12.26
N GLN A 531 5.64 -25.48 10.99
CA GLN A 531 6.19 -26.47 10.04
C GLN A 531 7.69 -26.30 9.80
N TYR A 532 8.19 -25.06 9.86
CA TYR A 532 9.50 -24.67 9.37
C TYR A 532 10.28 -23.85 10.39
N LYS A 533 11.58 -24.10 10.43
CA LYS A 533 12.59 -23.15 10.91
C LYS A 533 13.05 -22.33 9.70
N ILE A 534 13.16 -21.02 9.88
CA ILE A 534 13.61 -20.09 8.84
C ILE A 534 15.09 -19.80 9.06
N GLU A 535 15.91 -19.95 8.02
CA GLU A 535 17.35 -19.70 8.06
C GLU A 535 17.76 -18.74 6.94
N GLU A 536 18.82 -17.97 7.18
CA GLU A 536 19.46 -17.20 6.11
C GLU A 536 20.17 -18.15 5.13
N ILE A 537 20.23 -17.73 3.86
CA ILE A 537 21.00 -18.44 2.84
C ILE A 537 22.21 -17.57 2.50
N GLU A 538 23.40 -18.07 2.82
CA GLU A 538 24.63 -17.61 2.19
C GLU A 538 24.80 -18.39 0.87
N MET A 539 24.71 -17.71 -0.27
CA MET A 539 25.10 -18.29 -1.56
C MET A 539 26.53 -17.84 -1.90
N ASN A 540 27.28 -18.68 -2.63
CA ASN A 540 28.69 -18.45 -3.04
C ASN A 540 28.96 -17.19 -3.90
N ILE A 541 27.99 -16.28 -4.04
CA ILE A 541 28.09 -15.01 -4.76
C ILE A 541 27.69 -13.82 -3.85
N GLY A 542 27.73 -14.03 -2.53
CA GLY A 542 27.24 -13.08 -1.52
C GLY A 542 25.76 -13.30 -1.16
N VAL A 543 25.31 -12.64 -0.10
CA VAL A 543 23.91 -12.62 0.33
C VAL A 543 23.07 -11.95 -0.77
N ARG A 544 22.20 -12.70 -1.44
CA ARG A 544 21.14 -12.09 -2.27
C ARG A 544 20.00 -11.70 -1.35
N ASP A 545 19.80 -10.39 -1.16
CA ASP A 545 18.71 -9.85 -0.37
C ASP A 545 17.36 -10.49 -0.76
N GLY A 546 16.62 -10.99 0.23
CA GLY A 546 15.26 -11.53 0.05
C GLY A 546 15.14 -13.05 -0.13
N TYR A 547 16.23 -13.80 -0.29
CA TYR A 547 16.19 -15.28 -0.32
C TYR A 547 16.35 -15.89 1.09
N LEU A 548 15.48 -16.85 1.44
CA LEU A 548 15.43 -17.52 2.74
C LEU A 548 15.34 -19.05 2.57
N ALA A 549 15.88 -19.81 3.52
CA ALA A 549 15.73 -21.26 3.58
C ALA A 549 14.66 -21.62 4.61
N PHE A 550 13.63 -22.36 4.18
CA PHE A 550 12.67 -22.96 5.09
C PHE A 550 13.08 -24.41 5.31
N VAL A 551 13.53 -24.72 6.52
CA VAL A 551 14.01 -26.04 6.96
C VAL A 551 12.90 -26.71 7.76
N LYS A 552 12.41 -27.86 7.32
CA LYS A 552 11.33 -28.57 8.03
C LYS A 552 11.76 -28.89 9.47
N ARG A 553 10.90 -28.62 10.45
CA ARG A 553 11.17 -28.99 11.84
C ARG A 553 11.14 -30.51 12.01
N LYS A 554 11.97 -31.04 12.92
CA LYS A 554 12.01 -32.47 13.28
C LYS A 554 10.68 -32.92 13.88
N GLU A 555 10.04 -32.05 14.64
CA GLU A 555 8.71 -32.24 15.25
C GLU A 555 7.77 -31.13 14.74
N PRO A 556 7.14 -31.32 13.56
CA PRO A 556 6.15 -30.37 13.06
C PRO A 556 4.88 -30.43 13.91
N LEU A 557 4.29 -29.27 14.22
CA LEU A 557 2.99 -29.23 14.89
C LEU A 557 1.90 -29.68 13.91
N GLU A 558 1.02 -30.61 14.32
CA GLU A 558 -0.11 -31.03 13.50
C GLU A 558 -1.13 -29.89 13.33
N PHE A 559 -1.67 -29.77 12.12
CA PHE A 559 -2.77 -28.84 11.83
C PHE A 559 -4.07 -29.46 12.34
N THR A 560 -4.59 -28.97 13.45
CA THR A 560 -6.02 -29.12 13.76
C THR A 560 -6.79 -28.16 12.87
N THR A 561 -7.04 -28.57 11.62
CA THR A 561 -8.07 -27.92 10.81
C THR A 561 -9.39 -28.08 11.56
N GLY A 562 -10.01 -26.98 11.97
CA GLY A 562 -11.25 -26.93 12.73
C GLY A 562 -12.50 -27.45 12.00
N THR A 563 -12.39 -28.51 11.20
CA THR A 563 -13.54 -29.33 10.82
C THR A 563 -13.82 -30.27 11.98
N GLN A 564 -14.81 -29.92 12.81
CA GLN A 564 -15.46 -30.89 13.67
C GLN A 564 -15.80 -32.13 12.81
N LYS A 565 -15.18 -33.27 13.12
CA LYS A 565 -15.69 -34.57 12.68
C LYS A 565 -17.13 -34.62 13.19
N ARG A 566 -18.11 -34.55 12.28
CA ARG A 566 -19.42 -35.15 12.56
C ARG A 566 -19.14 -36.64 12.73
N GLU A 567 -19.05 -37.09 13.97
CA GLU A 567 -19.11 -38.50 14.29
C GLU A 567 -20.45 -39.01 13.76
N GLY A 568 -20.38 -39.78 12.69
CA GLY A 568 -21.50 -40.58 12.22
C GLY A 568 -21.75 -41.64 13.28
N ILE A 569 -22.83 -41.46 14.04
CA ILE A 569 -23.46 -42.53 14.80
C ILE A 569 -23.93 -43.55 13.78
N ILE A 570 -23.18 -44.64 13.64
CA ILE A 570 -23.66 -45.86 12.99
C ILE A 570 -24.40 -46.62 14.09
N THR A 571 -25.73 -46.53 14.11
CA THR A 571 -26.57 -47.51 14.81
C THR A 571 -26.63 -48.78 13.96
N GLY A 572 -26.21 -49.89 14.56
CA GLY A 572 -26.49 -51.24 14.05
C GLY A 572 -27.90 -51.70 14.35
#